data_AF-A0A519SG76-F1
#
_entry.id   AF-A0A519SG76-F1
#
_cell.length_a   1.000
_cell.length_b   1.000
_cell.length_c   1.000
_cell.angle_alpha   90.00
_cell.angle_beta   90.00
_cell.angle_gamma   90.00
#
_symmetry.space_group_name_H-M   'P 1'
#
loop_
_entity.id
_entity.type
_entity.pdbx_description
1 polymer ?
#
loop_
_entity_poly.entity_id
_entity_poly.type
_entity_poly.pdbx_seq_one_letter_code
_entity_poly.pdbx_strand_id
1 'polypeptide(L)'
;MGISLLSTLHRSLITLSALHLGHGPRALVLARNQVTEADLNHYYRQWQRLQVVHQAQQARYEPRAGTGPNAASTSSQGISS
;
A
#
# COMPACT_ATOMS: atom_id res chain seq x y z
N MET A 1 1.46 -12.88 27.80
CA MET A 1 0.33 -12.59 26.90
C MET A 1 0.86 -11.80 25.72
N GLY A 2 1.09 -12.48 24.58
CA GLY A 2 1.63 -11.84 23.38
C GLY A 2 0.57 -10.95 22.77
N ILE A 3 0.71 -9.64 22.97
CA ILE A 3 -0.08 -8.64 22.24
C ILE A 3 0.46 -8.72 20.81
N SER A 4 -0.20 -9.49 19.95
CA SER A 4 0.29 -9.79 18.60
C SER A 4 0.64 -8.48 17.88
N LEU A 5 1.85 -8.39 17.36
CA LEU A 5 2.42 -7.21 16.71
C LEU A 5 1.49 -6.63 15.62
N LEU A 6 0.72 -7.50 14.98
CA LEU A 6 -0.33 -7.17 14.02
C LEU A 6 -1.48 -6.33 14.64
N SER A 7 -1.86 -6.61 15.88
CA SER A 7 -2.90 -5.86 16.61
C SER A 7 -2.44 -4.44 16.95
N THR A 8 -1.17 -4.26 17.29
CA THR A 8 -0.59 -2.94 17.59
C THR A 8 -0.44 -2.09 16.34
N LEU A 9 -0.02 -2.69 15.21
CA LEU A 9 0.04 -2.02 13.92
C LEU A 9 -1.35 -1.55 13.46
N HIS A 10 -2.35 -2.43 13.54
CA HIS A 10 -3.73 -2.11 13.16
C HIS A 10 -4.29 -0.94 14.00
N ARG A 11 -4.10 -1.00 15.32
CA ARG A 11 -4.50 0.09 16.23
C ARG A 11 -3.76 1.39 15.93
N SER A 12 -2.47 1.32 15.58
CA SER A 12 -1.68 2.50 15.23
C SER A 12 -2.17 3.16 13.94
N LEU A 13 -2.52 2.36 12.91
CA LEU A 13 -3.08 2.89 11.66
C LEU A 13 -4.46 3.52 11.86
N ILE A 14 -5.34 2.88 12.64
CA ILE A 14 -6.65 3.47 13.00
C ILE A 14 -6.48 4.76 13.79
N THR A 15 -5.52 4.79 14.72
CA THR A 15 -5.21 6.00 15.49
C THR A 15 -4.72 7.10 14.56
N LEU A 16 -3.84 6.78 13.61
CA LEU A 16 -3.30 7.74 12.64
C LEU A 16 -4.40 8.31 11.73
N SER A 17 -5.31 7.48 11.23
CA SER A 17 -6.43 7.93 10.40
C SER A 17 -7.43 8.78 11.20
N ALA A 18 -7.73 8.39 12.44
CA ALA A 18 -8.58 9.17 13.33
C ALA A 18 -7.99 10.55 13.65
N LEU A 19 -6.66 10.63 13.87
CA LEU A 19 -5.96 11.91 14.05
C LEU A 19 -6.01 12.76 12.77
N HIS A 20 -5.84 12.14 11.60
CA HIS A 20 -5.87 12.84 10.31
C HIS A 20 -7.25 13.40 9.97
N LEU A 21 -8.32 12.66 10.31
CA LEU A 21 -9.72 13.08 10.12
C LEU A 21 -10.22 14.05 11.19
N GLY A 22 -9.40 14.41 12.18
CA GLY A 22 -9.78 15.35 13.23
C GLY A 22 -10.79 14.80 14.23
N HIS A 23 -10.82 13.48 14.48
CA HIS A 23 -11.75 12.82 15.41
C HIS A 23 -11.56 13.17 16.91
N GLY A 24 -10.84 14.24 17.22
CA GLY A 24 -10.73 14.81 18.56
C GLY A 24 -9.28 15.01 19.03
N PRO A 25 -9.11 15.38 20.32
CA PRO A 25 -7.81 15.67 20.89
C PRO A 25 -6.91 14.43 20.89
N ARG A 26 -5.66 14.63 20.47
CA ARG A 26 -4.67 13.59 20.20
C ARG A 26 -4.49 12.60 21.35
N ALA A 27 -4.42 13.09 22.58
CA ALA A 27 -4.26 12.26 23.77
C ALA A 27 -5.43 11.28 23.99
N LEU A 28 -6.66 11.70 23.67
CA LEU A 28 -7.86 10.88 23.84
C LEU A 28 -7.91 9.76 22.78
N VAL A 29 -7.55 10.09 21.54
CA VAL A 29 -7.49 9.13 20.43
C VAL A 29 -6.42 8.06 20.67
N LEU A 30 -5.25 8.45 21.19
CA LEU A 30 -4.18 7.54 21.59
C LEU A 30 -4.62 6.59 22.73
N ALA A 31 -5.18 7.15 23.80
CA ALA A 31 -5.65 6.37 24.95
C ALA A 31 -6.76 5.38 24.56
N ARG A 32 -7.72 5.80 23.73
CA ARG A 32 -8.84 4.97 23.26
C ARG A 32 -8.37 3.74 22.48
N ASN A 33 -7.32 3.90 21.69
CA ASN A 33 -6.77 2.81 20.89
C ASN A 33 -5.66 2.02 21.61
N GLN A 34 -5.33 2.40 22.85
CA GLN A 34 -4.25 1.81 23.65
C GLN A 34 -2.90 1.84 22.89
N VAL A 35 -2.61 2.96 22.23
CA VAL A 35 -1.38 3.17 21.46
C VAL A 35 -0.61 4.34 22.07
N THR A 36 0.69 4.17 22.28
CA THR A 36 1.56 5.28 22.72
C THR A 36 2.04 6.09 21.51
N GLU A 37 2.50 7.33 21.74
CA GLU A 37 3.11 8.11 20.66
C GLU A 37 4.37 7.45 20.08
N ALA A 38 5.14 6.76 20.93
CA ALA A 38 6.33 6.04 20.49
C ALA A 38 5.97 4.91 19.53
N ASP A 39 4.92 4.14 19.84
CA ASP A 39 4.43 3.06 18.98
C ASP A 39 3.91 3.63 17.65
N LEU A 40 3.11 4.69 17.70
CA LEU A 40 2.56 5.34 16.52
C LEU A 40 3.66 5.79 15.56
N ASN A 41 4.74 6.41 16.07
CA ASN A 41 5.88 6.84 15.26
C ASN A 41 6.70 5.64 14.74
N HIS A 42 6.90 4.62 15.56
CA HIS A 42 7.61 3.40 15.17
C HIS A 42 6.92 2.71 13.99
N TYR A 43 5.61 2.45 14.11
CA TYR A 43 4.84 1.77 13.07
C TYR A 43 4.62 2.64 11.84
N TYR A 44 4.50 3.97 11.99
CA TYR A 44 4.45 4.87 10.85
C TYR A 44 5.72 4.79 9.99
N ARG A 45 6.91 4.79 10.62
CA ARG A 45 8.18 4.62 9.90
C ARG A 45 8.31 3.25 9.26
N GLN A 46 7.84 2.19 9.93
CA GLN A 46 7.84 0.85 9.33
C GLN A 46 6.92 0.79 8.10
N TRP A 47 5.73 1.39 8.17
CA TRP A 47 4.81 1.47 7.04
C TRP A 47 5.40 2.27 5.87
N GLN A 48 6.04 3.42 6.13
CA GLN A 48 6.73 4.19 5.10
C GLN A 48 7.84 3.38 4.40
N ARG A 49 8.62 2.59 5.16
CA ARG A 49 9.64 1.70 4.56
C ARG A 49 9.01 0.62 3.68
N LEU A 50 7.89 0.04 4.13
CA LEU A 50 7.16 -0.95 3.33
C LEU A 50 6.60 -0.34 2.05
N GLN A 51 6.15 0.92 2.05
CA GLN A 51 5.70 1.59 0.83
C GLN A 51 6.83 1.77 -0.19
N VAL A 52 8.04 2.14 0.25
CA VAL A 52 9.21 2.25 -0.64
C VAL A 52 9.57 0.88 -1.24
N VAL A 53 9.53 -0.19 -0.44
CA VAL A 53 9.76 -1.56 -0.93
C VAL A 53 8.67 -1.98 -1.90
N HIS A 54 7.40 -1.70 -1.59
CA HIS A 54 6.27 -2.03 -2.44
C HIS A 54 6.36 -1.29 -3.79
N GLN A 55 6.71 -0.01 -3.79
CA GLN A 55 6.91 0.77 -5.02
C GLN A 55 8.10 0.26 -5.84
N ALA A 56 9.20 -0.10 -5.18
CA ALA A 56 10.36 -0.72 -5.84
C ALA A 56 10.03 -2.11 -6.42
N GLN A 57 9.16 -2.88 -5.76
CA GLN A 57 8.66 -4.16 -6.27
C GLN A 57 7.69 -3.96 -7.44
N GLN A 58 6.77 -2.99 -7.37
CA GLN A 58 5.87 -2.65 -8.47
C GLN A 58 6.64 -2.16 -9.70
N ALA A 59 7.67 -1.32 -9.52
CA ALA A 59 8.55 -0.89 -10.61
C ALA A 59 9.33 -2.06 -11.25
N ARG A 60 9.61 -3.12 -10.49
CA ARG A 60 10.22 -4.36 -11.00
C ARG A 60 9.21 -5.32 -11.63
N TYR A 61 7.93 -5.17 -11.31
CA TYR A 61 6.86 -6.08 -11.70
C TYR A 61 5.87 -5.43 -12.68
N GLU A 62 6.21 -4.30 -13.31
CA GLU A 62 5.58 -3.87 -14.56
C GLU A 62 5.79 -4.99 -15.59
N PRO A 63 4.78 -5.83 -15.87
CA PRO A 63 4.88 -6.74 -16.98
C PRO A 63 4.69 -5.85 -18.19
N ARG A 64 5.74 -5.69 -18.99
CA ARG A 64 5.73 -5.00 -20.28
C ARG A 64 4.45 -5.35 -21.07
N ALA A 65 3.40 -4.57 -20.87
CA ALA A 65 2.12 -4.70 -21.54
C ALA A 65 2.30 -4.01 -22.89
N GLY A 66 2.91 -4.74 -23.82
CA GLY A 66 3.21 -4.24 -25.15
C GLY A 66 4.62 -4.61 -25.56
N THR A 67 4.80 -5.80 -26.14
CA THR A 67 5.47 -6.05 -27.43
C THR A 67 5.55 -7.56 -27.60
N GLY A 68 4.42 -8.22 -27.89
CA GLY A 68 4.50 -9.49 -28.62
C GLY A 68 4.80 -9.18 -30.08
N PRO A 69 5.83 -9.76 -30.71
CA PRO A 69 6.21 -9.49 -32.10
C PRO A 69 5.27 -10.20 -33.09
N ASN A 70 3.96 -9.95 -33.02
CA ASN A 70 3.01 -10.48 -33.99
C ASN A 70 1.91 -9.47 -34.32
N ALA A 71 2.33 -8.26 -34.69
CA ALA A 71 1.54 -7.37 -35.53
C ALA A 71 2.17 -7.39 -36.94
N ALA A 72 2.31 -8.58 -37.52
CA ALA A 72 2.60 -8.75 -38.93
C ALA A 72 1.27 -8.84 -39.67
N SER A 73 0.86 -7.69 -40.17
CA SER A 73 -0.13 -7.44 -41.22
C SER A 73 -0.60 -8.70 -41.97
N THR A 74 -1.79 -9.21 -41.63
CA THR A 74 -2.57 -10.00 -42.59
C THR A 74 -3.17 -9.01 -43.59
N SER A 75 -2.35 -8.60 -44.54
CA SER A 75 -2.77 -7.88 -45.73
C SER A 75 -2.93 -8.88 -46.86
N SER A 76 -4.11 -8.83 -47.50
CA SER A 76 -4.43 -9.33 -48.85
C SER A 76 -4.32 -10.83 -49.11
N GLN A 77 -5.47 -11.52 -49.19
CA GLN A 77 -5.91 -12.11 -50.46
C GLN A 77 -7.38 -12.54 -50.37
N GLY A 78 -8.25 -11.68 -50.89
CA GLY A 78 -9.52 -12.09 -51.46
C GLY A 78 -9.58 -11.45 -52.84
N ILE A 79 -9.42 -12.24 -53.90
CA ILE A 79 -10.03 -11.95 -55.21
C ILE A 79 -10.21 -13.28 -55.95
N SER A 80 -11.47 -13.53 -56.33
CA SER A 80 -11.93 -14.58 -57.23
C SER A 80 -11.45 -14.35 -58.67
N SER A 81 -11.19 -15.45 -59.41
CA SER A 81 -11.72 -15.81 -60.74
C SER A 81 -10.85 -16.86 -61.43
#